data_AF-A0A935T8E4-F1
#
_entry.id   AF-A0A935T8E4-F1
#
_cell.length_a   1.000
_cell.length_b   1.000
_cell.length_c   1.000
_cell.angle_alpha   90.00
_cell.angle_beta   90.00
_cell.angle_gamma   90.00
#
_symmetry.space_group_name_H-M   'P 1'
#
loop_
_entity.id
_entity.type
_entity.pdbx_description
1 polymer ?
#
loop_
_entity_poly.entity_id
_entity_poly.type
_entity_poly.pdbx_seq_one_letter_code
_entity_poly.pdbx_strand_id
1 'polypeptide(L)'
;MRSRARSTAGSRSSWGEWRSRLGHRSTYITAPVHVWTHVALVYRHGTPGSVETYQNGALVDTLVASGLIGDSSPAQDELPIGGRATGNNQWFHGLPDEVRLWNVARTSVRALPTSTGS
;
A
#
# COMPACT_ATOMS: atom_id res chain seq x y z
N MET A 1 -3.73 5.37 2.26
CA MET A 1 -3.73 5.57 0.80
C MET A 1 -4.44 4.39 0.14
N ARG A 2 -5.35 4.60 -0.82
CA ARG A 2 -6.07 3.51 -1.50
C ARG A 2 -5.95 3.63 -3.01
N SER A 3 -5.55 2.56 -3.68
CA SER A 3 -5.55 2.48 -5.14
C SER A 3 -5.75 1.00 -5.58
N ARG A 4 -6.63 0.75 -6.54
CA ARG A 4 -7.02 -0.56 -7.14
C ARG A 4 -6.44 -0.90 -8.54
N ALA A 5 -5.41 -1.74 -8.67
CA ALA A 5 -4.77 -1.97 -9.98
C ALA A 5 -5.20 -3.31 -10.61
N ARG A 6 -5.27 -3.34 -11.95
CA ARG A 6 -5.39 -4.56 -12.78
C ARG A 6 -4.01 -4.94 -13.34
N SER A 7 -3.42 -6.10 -13.03
CA SER A 7 -2.22 -6.63 -13.73
C SER A 7 -2.54 -7.72 -14.77
N THR A 8 -1.70 -7.92 -15.81
CA THR A 8 -2.03 -8.82 -16.95
C THR A 8 -0.95 -9.78 -17.46
N ALA A 9 0.22 -9.97 -16.82
CA ALA A 9 1.16 -11.01 -17.31
C ALA A 9 2.18 -11.49 -16.27
N GLY A 10 2.58 -12.77 -16.39
CA GLY A 10 3.57 -13.45 -15.56
C GLY A 10 4.91 -13.66 -16.26
N SER A 11 6.00 -13.40 -15.54
CA SER A 11 7.29 -14.09 -15.70
C SER A 11 8.16 -13.82 -14.46
N ARG A 12 8.85 -14.85 -13.96
CA ARG A 12 9.74 -14.81 -12.78
C ARG A 12 11.18 -14.57 -13.22
N SER A 13 11.89 -13.61 -12.61
CA SER A 13 13.35 -13.57 -12.63
C SER A 13 13.89 -13.08 -11.28
N SER A 14 14.78 -13.89 -10.69
CA SER A 14 15.42 -13.68 -9.39
C SER A 14 16.70 -12.85 -9.55
N TRP A 15 16.84 -11.78 -8.78
CA TRP A 15 18.12 -11.11 -8.54
C TRP A 15 18.30 -10.89 -7.03
N GLY A 16 19.41 -11.38 -6.48
CA GLY A 16 19.84 -11.10 -5.12
C GLY A 16 20.96 -10.06 -5.13
N GLU A 17 20.90 -9.11 -4.20
CA GLU A 17 22.04 -8.41 -3.58
C GLU A 17 21.50 -7.48 -2.47
N TRP A 18 21.93 -7.68 -1.23
CA TRP A 18 21.43 -6.96 -0.06
C TRP A 18 22.42 -5.88 0.40
N ARG A 19 22.01 -4.60 0.31
CA ARG A 19 22.61 -3.45 1.01
C ARG A 19 21.54 -2.86 1.95
N SER A 20 21.94 -2.39 3.13
CA SER A 20 21.05 -2.05 4.25
C SER A 20 20.02 -0.93 3.97
N ARG A 21 18.72 -1.04 4.31
CA ARG A 21 17.85 -2.23 4.40
C ARG A 21 16.32 -1.93 4.38
N LEU A 22 15.86 -0.74 3.96
CA LEU A 22 14.44 -0.52 3.64
C LEU A 22 14.30 0.20 2.30
N GLY A 23 14.89 -0.41 1.26
CA GLY A 23 14.39 -0.21 -0.10
C GLY A 23 12.89 -0.53 -0.18
N HIS A 24 12.29 -0.33 -1.34
CA HIS A 24 10.87 -0.63 -1.56
C HIS A 24 10.55 -2.05 -1.07
N ARG A 25 9.67 -2.16 -0.07
CA ARG A 25 9.21 -3.46 0.44
C ARG A 25 7.90 -3.82 -0.24
N SER A 26 7.92 -4.93 -0.96
CA SER A 26 6.70 -5.58 -1.46
C SER A 26 6.12 -6.46 -0.36
N THR A 27 4.80 -6.37 -0.16
CA THR A 27 4.06 -7.28 0.72
C THR A 27 3.77 -8.63 0.05
N TYR A 28 4.13 -8.78 -1.23
CA TYR A 28 3.83 -9.92 -2.10
C TYR A 28 2.34 -10.22 -2.29
N ILE A 29 1.46 -9.32 -1.87
CA ILE A 29 0.01 -9.42 -2.09
C ILE A 29 -0.32 -8.92 -3.50
N THR A 30 -1.21 -9.61 -4.19
CA THR A 30 -1.69 -9.20 -5.52
C THR A 30 -3.18 -8.90 -5.47
N ALA A 31 -3.55 -7.74 -5.99
CA ALA A 31 -4.95 -7.41 -6.23
C ALA A 31 -5.40 -8.07 -7.54
N PRO A 32 -6.49 -8.86 -7.53
CA PRO A 32 -7.07 -9.37 -8.75
C PRO A 32 -7.54 -8.23 -9.63
N VAL A 33 -7.56 -8.55 -10.91
CA VAL A 33 -7.41 -7.57 -11.93
C VAL A 33 -8.86 -7.18 -12.38
N HIS A 34 -9.24 -5.88 -12.62
CA HIS A 34 -10.65 -5.33 -12.77
C HIS A 34 -11.60 -5.90 -11.70
N VAL A 35 -11.07 -6.23 -10.54
CA VAL A 35 -11.89 -6.51 -9.37
C VAL A 35 -11.67 -5.35 -8.43
N TRP A 36 -12.76 -4.88 -7.84
CA TRP A 36 -12.67 -3.84 -6.83
C TRP A 36 -11.86 -4.41 -5.62
N THR A 37 -10.58 -4.01 -5.57
CA THR A 37 -9.56 -4.12 -4.48
C THR A 37 -9.69 -3.25 -3.21
N HIS A 38 -10.22 -3.64 -2.05
CA HIS A 38 -10.12 -2.74 -0.87
C HIS A 38 -8.79 -2.92 -0.14
N VAL A 39 -7.87 -1.95 -0.25
CA VAL A 39 -6.55 -2.00 0.41
C VAL A 39 -6.44 -0.94 1.51
N ALA A 40 -5.87 -1.28 2.66
CA ALA A 40 -5.56 -0.31 3.71
C ALA A 40 -4.21 -0.60 4.36
N LEU A 41 -3.57 0.47 4.85
CA LEU A 41 -2.30 0.41 5.56
C LEU A 41 -2.46 1.16 6.87
N VAL A 42 -2.07 0.53 7.97
CA VAL A 42 -2.17 1.07 9.33
C VAL A 42 -0.77 1.11 9.92
N TYR A 43 -0.32 2.31 10.30
CA TYR A 43 0.91 2.48 11.06
C TYR A 43 0.58 2.61 12.55
N ARG A 44 1.20 1.77 13.38
CA ARG A 44 1.13 1.84 14.83
C ARG A 44 2.51 2.25 15.35
N HIS A 45 2.59 3.48 15.84
CA HIS A 45 3.80 3.97 16.49
C HIS A 45 3.98 3.26 17.85
N GLY A 46 5.21 2.87 18.18
CA GLY A 46 5.53 2.21 19.44
C GLY A 46 6.91 1.55 19.46
N THR A 47 7.20 0.83 20.54
CA THR A 47 8.41 0.02 20.71
C THR A 47 8.03 -1.38 21.23
N PRO A 48 7.80 -2.36 20.33
CA PRO A 48 7.88 -2.25 18.87
C PRO A 48 6.64 -1.57 18.27
N GLY A 49 6.84 -0.83 17.17
CA GLY A 49 5.75 -0.37 16.32
C GLY A 49 5.45 -1.38 15.21
N SER A 50 4.40 -1.11 14.42
CA SER A 50 4.03 -1.95 13.28
C SER A 50 3.50 -1.16 12.08
N VAL A 51 3.67 -1.73 10.89
CA VAL A 51 2.91 -1.40 9.68
C VAL A 51 2.10 -2.63 9.30
N GLU A 52 0.78 -2.49 9.29
CA GLU A 52 -0.18 -3.56 9.00
C GLU A 52 -0.87 -3.28 7.67
N THR A 53 -0.86 -4.26 6.77
CA THR A 53 -1.53 -4.17 5.46
C THR A 53 -2.76 -5.06 5.45
N TYR A 54 -3.87 -4.50 4.99
CA TYR A 54 -5.16 -5.19 4.89
C TYR A 54 -5.66 -5.24 3.45
N GLN A 55 -6.16 -6.40 3.02
CA GLN A 55 -6.85 -6.59 1.75
C GLN A 55 -8.26 -7.12 2.02
N ASN A 56 -9.27 -6.43 1.50
CA ASN A 56 -10.69 -6.77 1.65
C ASN A 56 -11.12 -7.03 3.10
N GLY A 57 -10.51 -6.35 4.08
CA GLY A 57 -10.83 -6.54 5.50
C GLY A 57 -9.82 -7.41 6.26
N ALA A 58 -9.15 -8.33 5.57
CA ALA A 58 -8.24 -9.28 6.19
C ALA A 58 -6.82 -8.70 6.32
N LEU A 59 -6.18 -8.93 7.46
CA LEU A 59 -4.75 -8.65 7.65
C LEU A 59 -3.95 -9.61 6.77
N VAL A 60 -3.12 -9.08 5.87
CA VAL A 60 -2.35 -9.89 4.91
C VAL A 60 -0.84 -9.76 5.08
N ASP A 61 -0.37 -8.74 5.79
CA ASP A 61 1.04 -8.55 6.10
C ASP A 61 1.23 -7.65 7.33
N THR A 62 2.24 -7.96 8.13
CA THR A 62 2.68 -7.14 9.27
C THR A 62 4.19 -6.98 9.21
N LEU A 63 4.64 -5.73 9.24
CA LEU A 63 6.04 -5.35 9.37
C LEU A 63 6.26 -4.72 10.74
N VAL A 64 7.29 -5.18 11.46
CA VAL A 64 7.78 -4.47 12.65
C VAL A 64 8.55 -3.24 12.17
N ALA A 65 8.04 -2.05 12.49
CA ALA A 65 8.63 -0.78 12.10
C ALA A 65 8.32 0.29 13.14
N SER A 66 9.26 1.19 13.38
CA SER A 66 9.13 2.30 14.32
C SER A 66 9.77 3.56 13.76
N GLY A 67 9.53 4.71 14.40
CA GLY A 67 10.02 6.02 13.97
C GLY A 67 8.93 6.94 13.42
N LEU A 68 9.33 8.08 12.85
CA LEU A 68 8.42 9.03 12.23
C LEU A 68 8.14 8.63 10.78
N ILE A 69 6.91 8.87 10.31
CA ILE A 69 6.59 8.83 8.87
C ILE A 69 6.95 10.20 8.29
N GLY A 70 7.81 10.22 7.28
CA GLY A 70 8.18 11.42 6.53
C GLY A 70 8.92 11.06 5.26
N ASP A 71 9.17 12.05 4.38
CA ASP A 71 10.06 11.86 3.25
C ASP A 71 11.53 11.90 3.72
N SER A 72 12.38 11.21 2.96
CA SER A 72 13.83 11.35 3.01
C SER A 72 14.32 12.76 2.63
N SER A 73 13.57 13.48 1.80
CA SER A 73 13.83 14.86 1.40
C SER A 73 12.67 15.77 1.85
N PRO A 74 12.84 16.58 2.90
CA PRO A 74 11.78 17.46 3.42
C PRO A 74 11.23 18.46 2.39
N ALA A 75 11.98 18.74 1.32
CA ALA A 75 11.53 19.59 0.22
C ALA A 75 10.58 18.88 -0.77
N GLN A 76 10.30 17.58 -0.57
CA GLN A 76 9.49 16.72 -1.43
C GLN A 76 8.37 16.01 -0.64
N ASP A 77 7.77 16.71 0.32
CA ASP A 77 6.71 16.19 1.20
C ASP A 77 5.33 16.13 0.48
N GLU A 78 5.29 15.85 -0.82
CA GLU A 78 4.04 15.63 -1.54
C GLU A 78 3.47 14.22 -1.31
N LEU A 79 2.14 14.13 -1.19
CA LEU A 79 1.41 12.85 -1.13
C LEU A 79 0.58 12.64 -2.41
N PRO A 80 1.20 12.34 -3.57
CA PRO A 80 0.48 12.12 -4.82
C PRO A 80 -0.35 10.85 -4.76
N ILE A 81 -1.62 10.90 -5.15
CA ILE A 81 -2.44 9.69 -5.31
C ILE A 81 -2.28 9.16 -6.74
N GLY A 82 -1.99 7.87 -6.89
CA GLY A 82 -1.91 7.21 -8.19
C GLY A 82 -0.51 7.20 -8.83
N GLY A 83 0.53 7.60 -8.09
CA GLY A 83 1.90 7.50 -8.54
C GLY A 83 2.89 7.87 -7.46
N ARG A 84 4.17 7.97 -7.82
CA ARG A 84 5.23 8.44 -6.94
C ARG A 84 5.85 9.72 -7.51
N ALA A 85 5.96 10.77 -6.70
CA ALA A 85 6.48 12.08 -7.13
C ALA A 85 7.92 11.99 -7.70
N THR A 86 8.75 11.14 -7.10
CA THR A 86 10.17 10.99 -7.44
C THR A 86 10.47 9.77 -8.34
N GLY A 87 9.44 9.04 -8.77
CA GLY A 87 9.59 7.78 -9.50
C GLY A 87 9.32 7.93 -10.99
N ASN A 88 10.35 7.82 -11.82
CA ASN A 88 10.15 7.67 -13.27
C ASN A 88 9.28 6.43 -13.53
N ASN A 89 8.08 6.65 -14.04
CA ASN A 89 7.15 5.62 -14.53
C ASN A 89 6.51 4.69 -13.49
N GLN A 90 6.45 5.09 -12.20
CA GLN A 90 5.74 4.32 -11.15
C GLN A 90 4.29 4.77 -11.02
N TRP A 91 3.53 4.63 -12.10
CA TRP A 91 2.12 5.02 -12.15
C TRP A 91 1.22 3.85 -11.80
N PHE A 92 0.13 4.18 -11.11
CA PHE A 92 -0.90 3.22 -10.79
C PHE A 92 -1.91 3.14 -11.96
N HIS A 93 -2.05 1.96 -12.54
CA HIS A 93 -2.94 1.68 -13.66
C HIS A 93 -4.27 1.08 -13.19
N GLY A 94 -5.19 1.94 -12.78
CA GLY A 94 -6.53 1.55 -12.32
C GLY A 94 -7.36 2.76 -11.90
N LEU A 95 -8.51 2.50 -11.26
CA LEU A 95 -9.41 3.55 -10.78
C LEU A 95 -9.37 3.62 -9.25
N PRO A 96 -8.85 4.71 -8.65
CA PRO A 96 -8.99 4.94 -7.22
C PRO A 96 -10.43 5.39 -6.90
N ASP A 97 -10.92 5.00 -5.73
CA ASP A 97 -12.20 5.45 -5.18
C ASP A 97 -12.13 5.44 -3.65
N GLU A 98 -12.90 6.30 -2.99
CA GLU A 98 -13.03 6.39 -1.53
C GLU A 98 -11.68 6.52 -0.80
N VAL A 99 -10.80 7.39 -1.32
CA VAL A 99 -9.47 7.64 -0.73
C VAL A 99 -9.61 8.44 0.56
N ARG A 100 -9.08 7.90 1.66
CA ARG A 100 -9.14 8.52 2.99
C ARG A 100 -7.82 8.35 3.73
N LEU A 101 -7.49 9.32 4.59
CA LEU A 101 -6.32 9.36 5.46
C LEU A 101 -6.75 9.75 6.87
N TRP A 102 -6.12 9.15 7.88
CA TRP A 102 -6.38 9.41 9.29
C TRP A 102 -5.06 9.59 10.03
N ASN A 103 -5.07 10.46 11.04
CA ASN A 103 -3.96 10.63 11.98
C ASN A 103 -4.04 9.66 13.19
N VAL A 104 -4.97 8.70 13.14
CA VAL A 104 -5.16 7.67 14.17
C VAL A 104 -5.15 6.28 13.54
N ALA A 105 -4.52 5.31 14.23
CA ALA A 105 -4.51 3.91 13.80
C ALA A 105 -5.90 3.30 13.94
N ARG A 106 -6.45 2.74 12.85
CA ARG A 106 -7.76 2.08 12.85
C ARG A 106 -7.62 0.57 12.96
N THR A 107 -8.47 -0.05 13.78
CA THR A 107 -8.47 -1.50 14.07
C THR A 107 -9.39 -2.30 13.16
N SER A 108 -10.34 -1.65 12.48
CA SER A 108 -11.31 -2.31 11.62
C SER A 108 -11.36 -1.65 10.24
N VAL A 109 -10.98 -2.43 9.23
CA VAL A 109 -11.16 -2.09 7.83
C VAL A 109 -12.43 -2.80 7.38
N ARG A 110 -13.56 -2.12 7.59
CA ARG A 110 -14.87 -2.61 7.15
C ARG A 110 -14.82 -2.79 5.63
N ALA A 111 -14.97 -4.04 5.19
CA ALA A 111 -15.24 -4.35 3.80
C ALA A 111 -16.60 -3.74 3.44
N LEU A 112 -16.64 -2.85 2.45
CA LEU A 112 -17.92 -2.44 1.86
C LEU A 112 -18.44 -3.62 1.03
N PRO A 113 -19.75 -3.93 1.09
CA PRO A 113 -20.33 -4.98 0.26
C PRO A 113 -20.12 -4.62 -1.21
N THR A 114 -19.71 -5.59 -2.01
CA THR A 114 -19.66 -5.47 -3.47
C THR A 114 -21.08 -5.21 -3.97
N SER A 115 -21.38 -3.99 -4.43
CA SER A 115 -22.57 -3.77 -5.24
C SER A 115 -22.32 -4.44 -6.59
N THR A 116 -22.77 -5.67 -6.75
CA THR A 116 -23.05 -6.26 -8.06
C THR A 116 -24.16 -5.42 -8.68
N GLY A 117 -23.77 -4.47 -9.55
CA GLY A 117 -24.71 -3.82 -10.45
C GLY A 117 -25.18 -4.83 -11.47
N SER A 118 -26.51 -4.96 -11.56
CA SER A 118 -27.29 -5.74 -12.53
C SER A 118 -27.01 -5.34 -13.97
#